data_AF-A0A6S7JA35-F1
#
_entry.id   AF-A0A6S7JA35-F1
#
_cell.length_a   1.000
_cell.length_b   1.000
_cell.length_c   1.000
_cell.angle_alpha   90.00
_cell.angle_beta   90.00
_cell.angle_gamma   90.00
#
_symmetry.space_group_name_H-M   'P 1'
#
loop_
_entity.id
_entity.type
_entity.pdbx_description
1 polymer ?
#
loop_
_entity_poly.entity_id
_entity_poly.type
_entity_poly.pdbx_seq_one_letter_code
_entity_poly.pdbx_strand_id
1 'polypeptide(L)'
;MEIGKGLYYITSTPGILKIFEFVALLISLSCIGGFINTLNNSRGTWNFFMFSVAATWILTMISFLFFTLGAHQKFPSINWILAMAIIYFIFTVMLLIASGILANNARSYKISGLCDSWESVSGDIECNNLVVAVIFAFVAFVLYSLDTLFHFWLSIVIEPDASEDETAEMEPKEQQSPNGV
;
A
#
# COMPACT_ATOMS: atom_id res chain seq x y z
N MET A 1 -19.37 -3.39 -9.59
CA MET A 1 -18.18 -4.13 -10.08
C MET A 1 -17.81 -5.14 -9.01
N GLU A 2 -18.03 -6.44 -9.24
CA GLU A 2 -17.69 -7.47 -8.26
C GLU A 2 -16.18 -7.73 -8.28
N ILE A 3 -15.53 -7.75 -7.10
CA ILE A 3 -14.13 -8.17 -6.98
C ILE A 3 -14.11 -9.69 -7.20
N GLY A 4 -13.80 -10.12 -8.42
CA GLY A 4 -13.75 -11.54 -8.75
C GLY A 4 -12.69 -12.28 -7.92
N LYS A 5 -13.00 -13.52 -7.52
CA LYS A 5 -12.14 -14.34 -6.63
C LYS A 5 -11.05 -15.10 -7.38
N GLY A 6 -10.01 -15.50 -6.66
CA GLY A 6 -9.00 -16.44 -7.14
C GLY A 6 -8.24 -15.92 -8.36
N LEU A 7 -8.14 -16.73 -9.42
CA LEU A 7 -7.45 -16.37 -10.65
C LEU A 7 -8.02 -15.10 -11.32
N TYR A 8 -9.31 -14.79 -11.10
CA TYR A 8 -9.92 -13.58 -11.65
C TYR A 8 -9.43 -12.31 -10.93
N TYR A 9 -9.05 -12.41 -9.65
CA TYR A 9 -8.44 -11.28 -8.93
C TYR A 9 -7.08 -10.95 -9.52
N ILE A 10 -6.27 -11.98 -9.83
CA ILE A 10 -4.92 -11.80 -10.37
C ILE A 10 -4.96 -11.10 -11.73
N THR A 11 -5.98 -11.36 -12.55
CA THR A 11 -6.18 -10.70 -13.85
C THR A 11 -6.94 -9.38 -13.76
N SER A 12 -7.45 -9.01 -12.59
CA SER A 12 -8.14 -7.74 -12.38
C SER A 12 -7.15 -6.58 -12.27
N THR A 13 -7.59 -5.38 -12.63
CA THR A 13 -6.79 -4.14 -12.49
C THR A 13 -6.13 -3.98 -11.12
N PRO A 14 -6.84 -4.10 -9.97
CA PRO A 14 -6.19 -3.99 -8.66
C PRO A 14 -5.18 -5.11 -8.39
N GLY A 15 -5.44 -6.34 -8.85
CA GLY A 15 -4.49 -7.44 -8.72
C GLY A 15 -3.19 -7.21 -9.49
N ILE A 16 -3.29 -6.71 -10.73
CA ILE A 16 -2.13 -6.35 -11.56
C ILE A 16 -1.33 -5.22 -10.90
N LEU A 17 -2.01 -4.21 -10.35
CA LEU A 17 -1.35 -3.09 -9.67
C LEU A 17 -0.53 -3.58 -8.46
N LYS A 18 -1.08 -4.51 -7.66
CA LYS A 18 -0.36 -5.15 -6.54
C LYS A 18 0.88 -5.92 -6.97
N ILE A 19 0.85 -6.57 -8.13
CA ILE A 19 2.03 -7.28 -8.66
C ILE A 19 3.15 -6.27 -9.01
N PHE A 20 2.81 -5.16 -9.66
CA PHE A 20 3.80 -4.12 -9.97
C PHE A 20 4.35 -3.44 -8.70
N GLU A 21 3.50 -3.16 -7.71
CA GLU A 21 3.92 -2.66 -6.40
C GLU A 21 4.90 -3.62 -5.73
N PHE A 22 4.55 -4.90 -5.71
CA PHE A 22 5.38 -5.95 -5.13
C PHE A 22 6.77 -6.01 -5.77
N VAL A 23 6.83 -6.01 -7.11
CA VAL A 23 8.10 -6.06 -7.85
C VAL A 23 8.93 -4.79 -7.63
N ALA A 24 8.31 -3.61 -7.69
CA ALA A 24 9.01 -2.35 -7.48
C ALA A 24 9.60 -2.25 -6.07
N LEU A 25 8.83 -2.63 -5.04
CA LEU A 25 9.30 -2.67 -3.66
C LEU A 25 10.41 -3.69 -3.45
N LEU A 26 10.32 -4.87 -4.09
CA LEU A 26 11.34 -5.90 -3.99
C LEU A 26 12.67 -5.43 -4.60
N ILE A 27 12.64 -4.82 -5.78
CA ILE A 27 13.84 -4.24 -6.43
C ILE A 27 14.44 -3.16 -5.52
N SER A 28 13.61 -2.25 -5.00
CA SER A 28 14.06 -1.23 -4.07
C SER A 28 14.73 -1.83 -2.83
N LEU A 29 14.14 -2.87 -2.25
CA LEU A 29 14.63 -3.55 -1.06
C LEU A 29 15.97 -4.28 -1.32
N SER A 30 16.08 -4.97 -2.44
CA SER A 30 17.31 -5.65 -2.85
C SER A 30 18.46 -4.67 -3.06
N CYS A 31 18.21 -3.56 -3.76
CA CYS A 31 19.23 -2.53 -4.02
C CYS A 31 19.72 -1.85 -2.74
N ILE A 32 18.82 -1.45 -1.83
CA ILE A 32 19.24 -0.84 -0.55
C ILE A 32 19.89 -1.87 0.38
N GLY A 33 19.42 -3.12 0.38
CA GLY A 33 20.00 -4.19 1.18
C GLY A 33 21.44 -4.49 0.79
N GLY A 34 21.72 -4.57 -0.51
CA GLY A 34 23.08 -4.71 -1.03
C GLY A 34 23.98 -3.54 -0.59
N PHE A 35 23.49 -2.31 -0.73
CA PHE A 35 24.25 -1.11 -0.36
C PHE A 35 24.59 -1.03 1.14
N ILE A 36 23.63 -1.34 2.03
CA ILE A 36 23.85 -1.27 3.49
C ILE A 36 24.82 -2.35 3.95
N ASN A 37 24.72 -3.57 3.41
CA ASN A 37 25.56 -4.70 3.82
C ASN A 37 27.05 -4.39 3.59
N THR A 38 27.38 -3.69 2.52
CA THR A 38 28.78 -3.39 2.18
C THR A 38 29.39 -2.26 3.01
N LEU A 39 28.58 -1.32 3.51
CA LEU A 39 29.09 -0.15 4.26
C LEU A 39 29.31 -0.41 5.76
N ASN A 40 28.85 -1.55 6.30
CA ASN A 40 28.93 -1.97 7.71
C ASN A 40 28.69 -0.83 8.75
N ASN A 41 27.93 0.18 8.36
CA ASN A 41 27.67 1.37 9.16
C ASN A 41 26.20 1.75 8.98
N SER A 42 25.36 1.35 9.93
CA SER A 42 23.93 1.61 9.87
C SER A 42 23.68 3.07 10.25
N ARG A 43 23.35 3.91 9.26
CA ARG A 43 22.74 5.23 9.53
C ARG A 43 21.25 5.03 9.78
N GLY A 44 20.71 5.72 10.80
CA GLY A 44 19.29 5.62 11.15
C GLY A 44 18.35 5.96 9.98
N THR A 45 18.77 6.82 9.06
CA THR A 45 18.02 7.17 7.84
C THR A 45 17.86 6.00 6.88
N TRP A 46 18.86 5.13 6.75
CA TRP A 46 18.81 3.95 5.88
C TRP A 46 17.93 2.88 6.50
N ASN A 47 18.00 2.70 7.82
CA ASN A 47 17.14 1.77 8.55
C ASN A 47 15.68 2.18 8.44
N PHE A 48 15.37 3.48 8.52
CA PHE A 48 14.00 3.98 8.33
C PHE A 48 13.48 3.67 6.93
N PHE A 49 14.27 3.95 5.88
CA PHE A 49 13.86 3.63 4.51
C PHE A 49 13.67 2.13 4.30
N MET A 50 14.62 1.31 4.74
CA MET A 50 14.54 -0.15 4.63
C MET A 50 13.32 -0.69 5.38
N PHE A 51 13.06 -0.21 6.59
CA PHE A 51 11.87 -0.55 7.36
C PHE A 51 10.59 -0.16 6.62
N SER A 52 10.50 1.07 6.11
CA SER A 52 9.32 1.53 5.37
C SER A 52 9.07 0.67 4.13
N VAL A 53 10.08 0.41 3.30
CA VAL A 53 9.94 -0.43 2.10
C VAL A 53 9.58 -1.87 2.47
N ALA A 54 10.26 -2.47 3.46
CA ALA A 54 9.99 -3.84 3.89
C ALA A 54 8.58 -4.00 4.50
N ALA A 55 8.16 -3.07 5.36
CA ALA A 55 6.81 -3.08 5.94
C ALA A 55 5.74 -2.94 4.84
N THR A 56 5.97 -2.05 3.87
CA THR A 56 5.06 -1.87 2.72
C THR A 56 4.98 -3.13 1.87
N TRP A 57 6.12 -3.78 1.63
CA TRP A 57 6.19 -5.03 0.86
C TRP A 57 5.44 -6.18 1.55
N ILE A 58 5.63 -6.35 2.87
CA ILE A 58 4.89 -7.34 3.66
C ILE A 58 3.39 -7.06 3.60
N LEU A 59 2.99 -5.79 3.76
CA LEU A 59 1.58 -5.40 3.66
C LEU A 59 1.01 -5.68 2.26
N THR A 60 1.77 -5.40 1.19
CA THR A 60 1.38 -5.73 -0.19
C THR A 60 1.10 -7.22 -0.32
N MET A 61 1.99 -8.06 0.23
CA MET A 61 1.83 -9.51 0.20
C MET A 61 0.61 -9.99 0.98
N ILE A 62 0.44 -9.51 2.21
CA ILE A 62 -0.70 -9.90 3.06
C ILE A 62 -2.01 -9.48 2.40
N SER A 63 -2.11 -8.25 1.91
CA SER A 63 -3.31 -7.75 1.24
C SER A 63 -3.61 -8.52 -0.05
N PHE A 64 -2.60 -8.79 -0.88
CA PHE A 64 -2.75 -9.60 -2.09
C PHE A 64 -3.30 -10.99 -1.77
N LEU A 65 -2.76 -11.67 -0.75
CA LEU A 65 -3.25 -12.96 -0.30
C LEU A 65 -4.67 -12.86 0.29
N PHE A 66 -4.94 -11.83 1.09
CA PHE A 66 -6.24 -11.61 1.73
C PHE A 66 -7.38 -11.47 0.69
N PHE A 67 -7.13 -10.73 -0.39
CA PHE A 67 -8.10 -10.58 -1.48
C PHE A 67 -8.18 -11.81 -2.39
N THR A 68 -7.03 -12.42 -2.73
CA THR A 68 -6.99 -13.64 -3.57
C THR A 68 -7.75 -14.80 -2.92
N LEU A 69 -7.61 -14.97 -1.60
CA LEU A 69 -8.30 -16.00 -0.82
C LEU A 69 -9.78 -15.68 -0.55
N GLY A 70 -10.25 -14.47 -0.91
CA GLY A 70 -11.62 -14.04 -0.63
C GLY A 70 -11.92 -13.87 0.87
N ALA A 71 -10.91 -13.64 1.71
CA ALA A 71 -11.07 -13.57 3.16
C ALA A 71 -11.97 -12.40 3.60
N HIS A 72 -12.03 -11.33 2.80
CA HIS A 72 -12.94 -10.19 3.00
C HIS A 72 -14.42 -10.60 3.12
N GLN A 73 -14.83 -11.72 2.49
CA GLN A 73 -16.22 -12.16 2.54
C GLN A 73 -16.64 -12.83 3.86
N LYS A 74 -15.65 -13.24 4.67
CA LYS A 74 -15.95 -13.84 5.98
C LYS A 74 -16.48 -12.80 6.97
N PHE A 75 -16.23 -11.53 6.73
CA PHE A 75 -16.61 -10.42 7.62
C PHE A 75 -17.32 -9.33 6.82
N PRO A 76 -18.60 -9.54 6.43
CA PRO A 76 -19.34 -8.59 5.61
C PRO A 76 -19.66 -7.28 6.34
N SER A 77 -19.59 -7.25 7.68
CA SER A 77 -19.89 -6.06 8.49
C SER A 77 -18.84 -4.94 8.36
N ILE A 78 -17.66 -5.23 7.79
CA ILE A 78 -16.57 -4.26 7.66
C ILE A 78 -16.46 -3.84 6.19
N ASN A 79 -16.46 -2.53 5.93
CA ASN A 79 -16.12 -1.98 4.62
C ASN A 79 -14.59 -2.14 4.37
N TRP A 80 -14.20 -3.34 3.94
CA TRP A 80 -12.80 -3.69 3.67
C TRP A 80 -12.15 -2.82 2.59
N ILE A 81 -12.94 -2.30 1.65
CA ILE A 81 -12.46 -1.42 0.58
C ILE A 81 -11.97 -0.11 1.18
N LEU A 82 -12.79 0.53 2.03
CA LEU A 82 -12.43 1.76 2.72
C LEU A 82 -11.27 1.55 3.69
N ALA A 83 -11.28 0.46 4.45
CA ALA A 83 -10.19 0.14 5.38
C ALA A 83 -8.84 0.01 4.66
N MET A 84 -8.82 -0.68 3.52
CA MET A 84 -7.60 -0.82 2.70
C MET A 84 -7.17 0.49 2.07
N ALA A 85 -8.11 1.33 1.61
CA ALA A 85 -7.80 2.67 1.10
C ALA A 85 -7.05 3.51 2.15
N ILE A 86 -7.52 3.52 3.39
CA ILE A 86 -6.88 4.26 4.50
C ILE A 86 -5.49 3.70 4.79
N ILE A 87 -5.35 2.38 4.85
CA ILE A 87 -4.06 1.73 5.09
C ILE A 87 -3.07 2.09 3.97
N TYR A 88 -3.47 1.97 2.70
CA TYR A 88 -2.59 2.31 1.58
C TYR A 88 -2.24 3.79 1.54
N PHE A 89 -3.16 4.69 1.93
CA PHE A 89 -2.85 6.11 2.07
C PHE A 89 -1.72 6.36 3.10
N ILE A 90 -1.78 5.72 4.26
CA ILE A 90 -0.74 5.84 5.30
C ILE A 90 0.62 5.36 4.76
N PHE A 91 0.64 4.20 4.09
CA PHE A 91 1.87 3.64 3.53
C PHE A 91 2.41 4.45 2.33
N THR A 92 1.53 5.09 1.56
CA THR A 92 1.90 6.04 0.50
C THR A 92 2.67 7.22 1.07
N VAL A 93 2.15 7.83 2.14
CA VAL A 93 2.82 8.95 2.82
C VAL A 93 4.14 8.50 3.44
N MET A 94 4.17 7.31 4.05
CA MET A 94 5.39 6.74 4.61
C MET A 94 6.48 6.52 3.55
N LEU A 95 6.13 5.95 2.39
CA LEU A 95 7.06 5.76 1.26
C LEU A 95 7.58 7.10 0.72
N LEU A 96 6.73 8.12 0.62
CA LEU A 96 7.13 9.44 0.16
C LEU A 96 8.18 10.07 1.09
N ILE A 97 7.93 10.04 2.40
CA ILE A 97 8.85 10.57 3.41
C ILE A 97 10.17 9.79 3.38
N ALA A 98 10.10 8.46 3.40
CA ALA A 98 11.27 7.59 3.36
C ALA A 98 12.12 7.85 2.11
N SER A 99 11.49 7.91 0.93
CA SER A 99 12.16 8.16 -0.34
C SER A 99 12.78 9.56 -0.39
N GLY A 100 12.09 10.57 0.15
CA GLY A 100 12.62 11.94 0.24
C GLY A 100 13.88 12.03 1.11
N ILE A 101 13.88 11.38 2.27
CA ILE A 101 15.05 11.33 3.16
C ILE A 101 16.23 10.63 2.46
N LEU A 102 15.97 9.50 1.79
CA LEU A 102 17.03 8.74 1.11
C LEU A 102 17.56 9.48 -0.13
N ALA A 103 16.68 10.13 -0.90
CA ALA A 103 17.05 10.95 -2.05
C ALA A 103 17.95 12.13 -1.68
N ASN A 104 17.64 12.81 -0.56
CA ASN A 104 18.48 13.89 -0.06
C ASN A 104 19.88 13.38 0.34
N ASN A 105 19.96 12.22 0.99
CA ASN A 105 21.24 11.60 1.34
C ASN A 105 22.03 11.18 0.09
N ALA A 106 21.37 10.55 -0.88
CA ALA A 106 22.00 10.15 -2.15
C ALA A 106 22.57 11.37 -2.88
N ARG A 107 21.83 12.49 -2.92
CA ARG A 107 22.32 13.76 -3.47
C ARG A 107 23.54 14.29 -2.72
N SER A 108 23.51 14.26 -1.39
CA SER A 108 24.63 14.70 -0.55
C SER A 108 25.90 13.89 -0.81
N TYR A 109 25.79 12.56 -0.96
CA TYR A 109 26.92 11.68 -1.27
C TYR A 109 27.51 11.92 -2.65
N LYS A 110 26.66 12.21 -3.63
CA LYS A 110 27.10 12.58 -4.98
C LYS A 110 27.87 13.91 -4.99
N ILE A 111 27.38 14.94 -4.30
CA ILE A 111 28.02 16.27 -4.28
C ILE A 111 29.35 16.24 -3.51
N SER A 112 29.44 15.44 -2.45
CA SER A 112 30.64 15.35 -1.60
C SER A 112 31.74 14.46 -2.17
N GLY A 113 31.52 13.79 -3.32
CA GLY A 113 32.49 12.85 -3.90
C GLY A 113 32.65 11.55 -3.11
N LEU A 114 31.80 11.30 -2.10
CA LEU A 114 31.86 10.05 -1.32
C LEU A 114 31.52 8.83 -2.18
N CYS A 115 30.64 8.98 -3.19
CA CYS A 115 30.33 7.91 -4.12
C CYS A 115 31.58 7.43 -4.87
N ASP A 116 32.35 8.36 -5.46
CA ASP A 116 33.56 8.04 -6.23
C ASP A 116 34.64 7.41 -5.32
N SER A 117 34.73 7.89 -4.07
CA SER A 117 35.64 7.34 -3.06
C SER A 117 35.29 5.89 -2.73
N TRP A 118 34.01 5.58 -2.47
CA TRP A 118 33.57 4.22 -2.17
C TRP A 118 33.74 3.26 -3.35
N GLU A 119 33.44 3.72 -4.56
CA GLU A 119 33.63 2.92 -5.78
C GLU A 119 35.11 2.54 -5.96
N SER A 120 36.04 3.48 -5.73
CA SER A 120 37.48 3.23 -5.86
C SER A 120 38.07 2.28 -4.80
N VAL A 121 37.50 2.25 -3.60
CA VAL A 121 38.02 1.47 -2.46
C VAL A 121 37.45 0.06 -2.41
N SER A 122 36.18 -0.10 -2.79
CA SER A 122 35.45 -1.35 -2.51
C SER A 122 35.07 -2.14 -3.75
N GLY A 123 35.06 -1.55 -4.95
CA GLY A 123 34.67 -2.19 -6.22
C GLY A 123 33.21 -2.67 -6.29
N ASP A 124 32.61 -3.03 -5.16
CA ASP A 124 31.29 -3.64 -5.02
C ASP A 124 30.23 -2.64 -4.51
N ILE A 125 30.62 -1.45 -4.01
CA ILE A 125 29.68 -0.40 -3.59
C ILE A 125 29.32 0.46 -4.79
N GLU A 126 28.25 0.09 -5.46
CA GLU A 126 27.67 0.96 -6.48
C GLU A 126 26.70 1.95 -5.83
N CYS A 127 27.08 3.24 -5.75
CA CYS A 127 26.13 4.32 -5.42
C CYS A 127 24.91 4.32 -6.36
N ASN A 128 25.02 3.70 -7.54
CA ASN A 128 23.91 3.44 -8.45
C ASN A 128 22.81 2.62 -7.79
N ASN A 129 23.12 1.63 -6.95
CA ASN A 129 22.12 0.84 -6.23
C ASN A 129 21.27 1.71 -5.30
N LEU A 130 21.88 2.71 -4.64
CA LEU A 130 21.15 3.65 -3.80
C LEU A 130 20.16 4.49 -4.64
N VAL A 131 20.61 4.99 -5.80
CA VAL A 131 19.77 5.78 -6.72
C VAL A 131 18.64 4.94 -7.29
N VAL A 132 18.94 3.71 -7.73
CA VAL A 132 17.95 2.75 -8.25
C VAL A 132 16.91 2.43 -7.18
N ALA A 133 17.33 2.19 -5.93
CA ALA A 133 16.40 1.96 -4.82
C ALA A 133 15.43 3.13 -4.64
N VAL A 134 15.93 4.36 -4.65
CA VAL A 134 15.09 5.57 -4.53
C VAL A 134 14.11 5.67 -5.71
N ILE A 135 14.56 5.43 -6.95
CA ILE A 135 13.70 5.49 -8.15
C ILE A 135 12.56 4.48 -8.02
N PHE A 136 12.87 3.22 -7.69
CA PHE A 136 11.84 2.18 -7.56
C PHE A 136 10.90 2.41 -6.38
N ALA A 137 11.37 3.01 -5.28
CA ALA A 137 10.48 3.43 -4.18
C ALA A 137 9.54 4.57 -4.60
N PHE A 138 9.98 5.51 -5.44
CA PHE A 138 9.11 6.52 -6.03
C PHE A 138 8.08 5.92 -7.00
N VAL A 139 8.49 4.94 -7.82
CA VAL A 139 7.55 4.19 -8.67
C VAL A 139 6.51 3.48 -7.81
N ALA A 140 6.92 2.79 -6.73
CA ALA A 140 6.01 2.16 -5.78
C ALA A 140 5.06 3.19 -5.14
N PHE A 141 5.54 4.38 -4.77
CA PHE A 141 4.71 5.48 -4.27
C PHE A 141 3.62 5.89 -5.26
N VAL A 142 3.94 6.03 -6.56
CA VAL A 142 2.95 6.36 -7.60
C VAL A 142 1.92 5.24 -7.72
N LEU A 143 2.35 3.98 -7.75
CA LEU A 143 1.45 2.83 -7.83
C LEU A 143 0.49 2.78 -6.63
N TYR A 144 1.03 2.93 -5.41
CA TYR A 144 0.24 2.97 -4.18
C TYR A 144 -0.74 4.14 -4.14
N SER A 145 -0.36 5.29 -4.71
CA SER A 145 -1.25 6.45 -4.84
C SER A 145 -2.42 6.14 -5.77
N LEU A 146 -2.15 5.51 -6.93
CA LEU A 146 -3.20 5.08 -7.85
C LEU A 146 -4.12 4.06 -7.18
N ASP A 147 -3.56 3.09 -6.46
CA ASP A 147 -4.33 2.06 -5.78
C ASP A 147 -5.25 2.64 -4.69
N THR A 148 -4.73 3.60 -3.93
CA THR A 148 -5.49 4.36 -2.92
C THR A 148 -6.65 5.10 -3.56
N LEU A 149 -6.42 5.79 -4.68
CA LEU A 149 -7.47 6.51 -5.42
C LEU A 149 -8.52 5.55 -5.98
N PHE A 150 -8.10 4.41 -6.52
CA PHE A 150 -9.02 3.38 -7.02
C PHE A 150 -9.92 2.82 -5.91
N HIS A 151 -9.36 2.46 -4.76
CA HIS A 151 -10.13 1.95 -3.63
C HIS A 151 -11.07 3.01 -3.05
N PHE A 152 -10.59 4.25 -2.91
CA PHE A 152 -11.41 5.35 -2.42
C PHE A 152 -12.58 5.66 -3.36
N TRP A 153 -12.32 5.75 -4.67
CA TRP A 153 -13.36 5.95 -5.66
C TRP A 153 -14.38 4.80 -5.65
N LEU A 154 -13.89 3.56 -5.58
CA LEU A 154 -14.75 2.37 -5.49
C LEU A 154 -15.61 2.38 -4.23
N SER A 155 -15.09 2.82 -3.08
CA SER A 155 -15.89 2.91 -1.85
C SER A 155 -17.03 3.91 -1.95
N ILE A 156 -16.85 5.02 -2.66
CA ILE A 156 -17.90 6.04 -2.85
C ILE A 156 -18.99 5.52 -3.78
N VAL A 157 -18.61 4.82 -4.86
CA VAL A 157 -19.57 4.35 -5.87
C VAL A 157 -20.43 3.17 -5.36
N ILE A 158 -19.92 2.37 -4.42
CA ILE A 158 -20.61 1.17 -3.89
C ILE A 158 -21.58 1.48 -2.74
N GLU A 159 -21.67 2.72 -2.25
CA GLU A 159 -22.70 3.14 -1.27
C GLU A 159 -23.93 3.83 -1.90
N PRO A 160 -24.72 3.22 -2.81
CA PRO A 160 -26.06 3.71 -3.08
C PRO A 160 -27.06 3.03 -2.12
N ASP A 161 -27.74 3.85 -1.32
CA ASP A 161 -29.10 3.61 -0.81
C ASP A 161 -29.30 2.65 0.38
N ALA A 162 -28.48 2.76 1.43
CA ALA A 162 -28.81 2.17 2.74
C ALA A 162 -29.83 2.99 3.57
N SER A 163 -30.37 4.10 3.04
CA SER A 163 -31.21 5.04 3.82
C SER A 163 -32.70 5.03 3.51
N GLU A 164 -33.20 4.23 2.55
CA GLU A 164 -34.62 4.30 2.15
C GLU A 164 -35.54 3.24 2.78
N ASP A 165 -35.03 2.13 3.34
CA ASP A 165 -35.90 1.04 3.85
C ASP A 165 -36.22 1.08 5.35
N GLU A 166 -35.59 1.94 6.16
CA GLU A 166 -35.83 1.96 7.62
C GLU A 166 -37.02 2.84 8.05
N THR A 167 -37.76 3.46 7.12
CA THR A 167 -38.93 4.31 7.43
C THR A 167 -40.30 3.69 7.12
N ALA A 168 -40.36 2.47 6.57
CA ALA A 168 -41.63 1.88 6.12
C ALA A 168 -42.36 0.98 7.14
N GLU A 169 -41.77 0.65 8.30
CA GLU A 169 -42.32 -0.37 9.22
C GLU A 169 -42.72 0.15 10.63
N MET A 170 -43.32 1.35 10.70
CA MET A 170 -44.14 1.73 11.86
C MET A 170 -45.60 1.89 11.45
N GLU A 171 -46.22 0.77 11.04
CA GLU A 171 -47.67 0.69 10.97
C GLU A 171 -48.22 0.50 12.42
N PRO A 172 -49.01 1.45 12.95
CA PRO A 172 -49.55 1.33 14.30
C PRO A 172 -50.65 0.26 14.31
N LYS A 173 -50.48 -0.80 15.10
CA LYS A 173 -51.55 -1.74 15.39
C LYS A 173 -52.69 -1.01 16.10
N GLU A 174 -53.77 -0.71 15.38
CA GLU A 174 -55.05 -0.32 15.95
C GLU A 174 -55.52 -1.41 16.91
N GLN A 175 -55.47 -1.13 18.22
CA GLN A 175 -56.10 -1.94 19.24
C GLN A 175 -57.62 -1.77 19.16
N GLN A 176 -58.26 -2.72 18.50
CA GLN A 176 -59.71 -2.84 18.41
C GLN A 176 -60.29 -3.16 19.80
N SER A 177 -61.08 -2.23 20.32
CA SER A 177 -61.77 -2.29 21.62
C SER A 177 -63.01 -3.20 21.54
N PRO A 178 -63.20 -4.18 22.45
CA PRO A 178 -64.45 -4.93 22.54
C PRO A 178 -65.37 -4.29 23.59
N ASN A 179 -66.39 -3.57 23.14
CA ASN A 179 -67.58 -3.27 23.94
C ASN A 179 -68.84 -3.56 23.11
N GLY A 180 -69.74 -4.35 23.68
CA GLY A 180 -71.02 -4.78 23.10
C GLY A 180 -71.49 -6.05 23.80
N VAL A 181 -71.92 -5.93 25.06
CA VAL A 181 -73.34 -5.94 25.53
C VAL A 181 -73.98 -7.32 25.40
#